data_AF-A0A526PTZ4-F1
#
_entry.id   AF-A0A526PTZ4-F1
#
_cell.length_a   1.000
_cell.length_b   1.000
_cell.length_c   1.000
_cell.angle_alpha   90.00
_cell.angle_beta   90.00
_cell.angle_gamma   90.00
#
_symmetry.space_group_name_H-M   'P 1'
#
loop_
_entity.id
_entity.type
_entity.pdbx_description
1 polymer ?
#
loop_
_entity_poly.entity_id
_entity_poly.type
_entity_poly.pdbx_seq_one_letter_code
_entity_poly.pdbx_strand_id
1 'polypeptide(L)'
;AGPTEWRAIDLAVVPGVTAMLAVAARIGAPLGHDFCAISLSDNLKPWDLIELRLLAAAGAGFVIALYNPISKARPWQLGRAFECLKAILPGTTPVIFGRAAGRPDERIDV
;
A
#
# COMPACT_ATOMS: atom_id res chain seq x y z
N ALA A 1 -7.47 7.65 -27.01
CA ALA A 1 -6.73 6.89 -28.03
C ALA A 1 -6.99 5.40 -27.82
N GLY A 2 -6.88 4.57 -28.85
CA GLY A 2 -7.23 3.14 -28.81
C GLY A 2 -8.22 2.76 -29.92
N PRO A 3 -8.41 1.47 -30.22
CA PRO A 3 -9.30 0.98 -31.27
C PRO A 3 -10.74 1.50 -31.13
N THR A 4 -11.43 1.72 -32.25
CA THR A 4 -12.78 2.33 -32.26
C THR A 4 -13.80 1.44 -31.56
N GLU A 5 -13.68 0.13 -31.73
CA GLU A 5 -14.51 -0.89 -31.10
C GLU A 5 -14.46 -0.84 -29.57
N TRP A 6 -13.35 -0.42 -28.96
CA TRP A 6 -13.23 -0.30 -27.50
C TRP A 6 -13.92 0.94 -26.95
N ARG A 7 -14.09 1.98 -27.78
CA ARG A 7 -14.72 3.24 -27.37
C ARG A 7 -16.25 3.16 -27.35
N ALA A 8 -16.82 2.19 -28.04
CA ALA A 8 -18.26 1.94 -28.10
C ALA A 8 -18.76 1.04 -26.96
N ILE A 9 -17.87 0.50 -26.14
CA ILE A 9 -18.23 -0.33 -24.98
C ILE A 9 -18.83 0.58 -23.89
N ASP A 10 -20.05 0.27 -23.45
CA ASP A 10 -20.63 0.89 -22.26
C ASP A 10 -19.86 0.43 -21.02
N LEU A 11 -19.23 1.39 -20.33
CA LEU A 11 -18.32 1.14 -19.21
C LEU A 11 -18.69 2.04 -18.03
N ALA A 12 -18.92 1.41 -16.88
CA ALA A 12 -19.11 2.11 -15.60
C ALA A 12 -18.06 1.66 -14.59
N VAL A 13 -17.53 2.61 -13.80
CA VAL A 13 -16.67 2.34 -12.64
C VAL A 13 -17.47 2.65 -11.37
N VAL A 14 -17.75 1.62 -10.57
CA VAL A 14 -18.45 1.79 -9.29
C VAL A 14 -17.41 1.87 -8.17
N PRO A 15 -17.34 2.97 -7.41
CA PRO A 15 -16.35 3.13 -6.35
C PRO A 15 -16.63 2.21 -5.16
N GLY A 16 -15.59 1.93 -4.37
CA GLY A 16 -15.69 1.13 -3.16
C GLY A 16 -14.71 1.58 -2.08
N VAL A 17 -14.91 1.07 -0.86
CA VAL A 17 -14.00 1.33 0.26
C VAL A 17 -12.71 0.55 0.06
N THR A 18 -11.60 1.28 -0.05
CA THR A 18 -10.27 0.69 -0.20
C THR A 18 -9.70 0.20 1.13
N ALA A 19 -8.84 -0.82 1.09
CA ALA A 19 -8.38 -1.55 2.28
C ALA A 19 -7.69 -0.67 3.32
N MET A 20 -6.87 0.30 2.89
CA MET A 20 -6.15 1.19 3.81
C MET A 20 -7.09 2.03 4.68
N LEU A 21 -8.23 2.48 4.12
CA LEU A 21 -9.22 3.25 4.88
C LEU A 21 -10.07 2.34 5.78
N ALA A 22 -10.36 1.11 5.33
CA ALA A 22 -11.02 0.11 6.17
C ALA A 22 -10.18 -0.25 7.40
N VAL A 23 -8.86 -0.43 7.23
CA VAL A 23 -7.92 -0.66 8.34
C VAL A 23 -7.80 0.58 9.22
N ALA A 24 -7.62 1.77 8.63
CA ALA A 24 -7.48 3.01 9.39
C ALA A 24 -8.67 3.27 10.31
N ALA A 25 -9.90 3.04 9.82
CA ALA A 25 -11.12 3.19 10.60
C ALA A 25 -11.20 2.30 11.86
N ARG A 26 -10.39 1.23 11.96
CA ARG A 26 -10.33 0.37 13.14
C ARG A 26 -9.43 0.90 14.25
N ILE A 27 -8.52 1.80 13.94
CA ILE A 27 -7.44 2.22 14.84
C ILE A 27 -7.36 3.74 14.99
N GLY A 28 -8.41 4.46 14.58
CA GLY A 28 -8.52 5.90 14.69
C GLY A 28 -8.22 6.60 13.36
N ALA A 29 -7.18 7.43 13.33
CA ALA A 29 -6.86 8.29 12.18
C ALA A 29 -5.38 8.19 11.73
N PRO A 30 -4.83 6.98 11.51
CA PRO A 30 -3.44 6.83 11.08
C PRO A 30 -3.14 7.49 9.72
N LEU A 31 -4.17 7.69 8.89
CA LEU A 31 -4.09 8.34 7.57
C LEU A 31 -4.71 9.76 7.60
N GLY A 32 -4.69 10.43 8.75
CA GLY A 32 -5.30 11.76 8.93
C GLY A 32 -4.48 12.93 8.36
N HIS A 33 -3.21 12.70 8.02
CA HIS A 33 -2.31 13.65 7.35
C HIS A 33 -1.93 13.13 5.96
N ASP A 34 -1.05 13.84 5.25
CA ASP A 34 -0.56 13.46 3.93
C ASP A 34 -0.07 12.00 3.91
N PHE A 35 -0.67 11.21 3.02
CA PHE A 35 -0.39 9.79 2.91
C PHE A 35 -0.27 9.37 1.45
N CYS A 36 0.37 8.22 1.22
CA CYS A 36 0.46 7.60 -0.09
C CYS A 36 0.12 6.10 -0.01
N ALA A 37 -0.28 5.52 -1.14
CA ALA A 37 -0.50 4.09 -1.29
C ALA A 37 0.53 3.50 -2.24
N ILE A 38 1.29 2.50 -1.79
CA ILE A 38 2.35 1.86 -2.57
C ILE A 38 2.12 0.35 -2.60
N SER A 39 1.92 -0.21 -3.80
CA SER A 39 1.95 -1.66 -3.98
C SER A 39 3.39 -2.18 -4.01
N LEU A 40 3.69 -3.26 -3.28
CA LEU A 40 4.98 -3.95 -3.31
C LEU A 40 5.08 -5.03 -4.40
N SER A 41 4.05 -5.20 -5.24
CA SER A 41 4.14 -6.13 -6.37
C SER A 41 5.00 -5.55 -7.50
N ASP A 42 6.00 -6.30 -7.93
CA ASP A 42 6.97 -5.96 -8.99
C ASP A 42 6.70 -6.70 -10.31
N ASN A 43 5.53 -7.34 -10.48
CA ASN A 43 5.22 -8.11 -11.70
C ASN A 43 5.37 -7.29 -12.99
N LEU A 44 5.01 -6.01 -12.94
CA LEU A 44 4.97 -5.11 -14.09
C LEU A 44 5.81 -3.83 -13.86
N LYS A 45 6.59 -3.79 -12.77
CA LYS A 45 7.47 -2.67 -12.45
C LYS A 45 8.74 -3.19 -11.80
N PRO A 46 9.92 -2.68 -12.17
CA PRO A 46 11.16 -3.08 -11.53
C PRO A 46 11.12 -2.73 -10.04
N TRP A 47 11.73 -3.59 -9.21
CA TRP A 47 11.79 -3.40 -7.77
C TRP A 47 12.47 -2.09 -7.37
N ASP A 48 13.53 -1.68 -8.09
CA ASP A 48 14.25 -0.42 -7.85
C ASP A 48 13.33 0.81 -7.89
N LEU A 49 12.28 0.78 -8.71
CA LEU A 49 11.28 1.85 -8.75
C LEU A 49 10.37 1.84 -7.51
N ILE A 50 10.15 0.69 -6.88
CA ILE A 50 9.44 0.57 -5.61
C ILE A 50 10.32 1.13 -4.49
N GLU A 51 11.60 0.76 -4.44
CA GLU A 51 12.55 1.30 -3.46
C GLU A 51 12.64 2.83 -3.54
N LEU A 52 12.78 3.37 -4.77
CA LEU A 52 12.80 4.82 -5.00
C LEU A 52 11.56 5.51 -4.42
N ARG A 53 10.37 4.92 -4.63
CA ARG A 53 9.11 5.47 -4.10
C ARG A 53 9.02 5.39 -2.58
N LEU A 54 9.48 4.28 -1.98
CA LEU A 54 9.51 4.12 -0.53
C LEU A 54 10.42 5.17 0.11
N LEU A 55 11.64 5.32 -0.41
CA LEU A 55 12.61 6.30 0.09
C LEU A 55 12.11 7.73 -0.10
N ALA A 56 11.51 8.06 -1.24
CA ALA A 56 10.95 9.37 -1.49
C ALA A 56 9.77 9.70 -0.55
N ALA A 57 8.84 8.76 -0.36
CA ALA A 57 7.70 8.94 0.55
C ALA A 57 8.15 9.12 2.00
N ALA A 58 9.10 8.29 2.46
CA ALA A 58 9.66 8.40 3.80
C ALA A 58 10.43 9.73 3.98
N GLY A 59 11.27 10.12 3.01
CA GLY A 59 12.02 11.37 3.07
C GLY A 59 11.15 12.62 3.03
N ALA A 60 9.96 12.52 2.46
CA ALA A 60 8.96 13.59 2.42
C ALA A 60 7.98 13.57 3.62
N GLY A 61 8.11 12.61 4.54
CA GLY A 61 7.27 12.55 5.76
C GLY A 61 5.83 12.08 5.53
N PHE A 62 5.55 11.37 4.44
CA PHE A 62 4.22 10.79 4.19
C PHE A 62 3.94 9.59 5.09
N VAL A 63 2.68 9.40 5.48
CA VAL A 63 2.21 8.08 5.95
C VAL A 63 2.12 7.13 4.76
N ILE A 64 2.60 5.89 4.92
CA ILE A 64 2.73 4.94 3.80
C ILE A 64 1.79 3.75 4.01
N ALA A 65 0.79 3.59 3.14
CA ALA A 65 -0.05 2.41 3.07
C ALA A 65 0.53 1.40 2.07
N LEU A 66 1.00 0.25 2.56
CA LEU A 66 1.59 -0.81 1.74
C LEU A 66 0.52 -1.82 1.27
N TYR A 67 0.35 -1.92 -0.05
CA TYR A 67 -0.50 -2.91 -0.69
C TYR A 67 0.32 -4.08 -1.24
N ASN A 68 -0.32 -5.25 -1.35
CA ASN A 68 0.31 -6.48 -1.83
C ASN A 68 1.66 -6.76 -1.13
N PRO A 69 1.73 -6.66 0.21
CA PRO A 69 3.01 -6.55 0.91
C PRO A 69 3.85 -7.83 0.80
N ILE A 70 3.20 -8.99 0.68
CA ILE A 70 3.87 -10.28 0.57
C ILE A 70 3.06 -11.23 -0.33
N SER A 71 3.78 -12.14 -1.01
CA SER A 71 3.17 -13.24 -1.77
C SER A 71 4.01 -14.50 -1.59
N LYS A 72 3.43 -15.68 -1.87
CA LYS A 72 4.18 -16.95 -1.84
C LYS A 72 5.37 -16.96 -2.81
N ALA A 73 5.21 -16.33 -3.97
CA ALA A 73 6.26 -16.26 -4.99
C ALA A 73 7.42 -15.33 -4.60
N ARG A 74 7.16 -14.33 -3.75
CA ARG A 74 8.14 -13.32 -3.35
C ARG A 74 8.01 -13.00 -1.85
N PRO A 75 8.53 -13.88 -0.98
CA PRO A 75 8.43 -13.69 0.47
C PRO A 75 9.36 -12.60 1.02
N TRP A 76 10.26 -12.05 0.19
CA TRP A 76 11.32 -11.13 0.59
C TRP A 76 10.94 -9.64 0.56
N GLN A 77 9.90 -9.27 -0.21
CA GLN A 77 9.60 -7.88 -0.56
C GLN A 77 9.25 -7.00 0.65
N LEU A 78 8.47 -7.53 1.60
CA LEU A 78 8.12 -6.79 2.81
C LEU A 78 9.35 -6.50 3.69
N GLY A 79 10.24 -7.48 3.83
CA GLY A 79 11.50 -7.31 4.56
C GLY A 79 12.36 -6.22 3.93
N ARG A 80 12.52 -6.27 2.61
CA ARG A 80 13.27 -5.26 1.86
C ARG A 80 12.65 -3.87 1.94
N ALA A 81 11.32 -3.76 1.90
CA ALA A 81 10.64 -2.49 2.11
C ALA A 81 10.94 -1.90 3.51
N PHE A 82 10.93 -2.72 4.56
CA PHE A 82 11.32 -2.26 5.90
C PHE A 82 12.79 -1.86 5.99
N GLU A 83 13.71 -2.52 5.29
CA GLU A 83 15.11 -2.09 5.21
C GLU A 83 15.22 -0.67 4.62
N CYS A 84 14.53 -0.40 3.51
CA CYS A 84 14.49 0.94 2.90
C CYS A 84 13.92 1.98 3.87
N LEU A 85 12.79 1.67 4.52
CA LEU A 85 12.13 2.61 5.44
C LEU A 85 12.97 2.90 6.69
N LYS A 86 13.63 1.88 7.27
CA LYS A 86 14.50 2.03 8.45
C LYS A 86 15.75 2.89 8.18
N ALA A 87 16.14 3.06 6.91
CA ALA A 87 17.24 3.94 6.56
C ALA A 87 16.89 5.43 6.74
N ILE A 88 15.60 5.77 6.83
CA ILE A 88 15.11 7.16 6.92
C ILE A 88 14.31 7.37 8.20
N LEU A 89 13.43 6.44 8.55
CA LEU A 89 12.47 6.57 9.64
C LEU A 89 13.03 6.01 10.95
N PRO A 90 12.72 6.63 12.10
CA PRO A 90 13.17 6.12 13.40
C PRO A 90 12.50 4.78 13.72
N GLY A 91 13.19 3.92 14.47
CA GLY A 91 12.66 2.61 14.91
C GLY A 91 11.43 2.69 15.82
N THR A 92 11.08 3.90 16.28
CA THR A 92 9.86 4.20 17.05
C THR A 92 8.65 4.52 16.16
N THR A 93 8.81 4.54 14.84
CA THR A 93 7.69 4.81 13.91
C THR A 93 6.64 3.71 14.04
N PRO A 94 5.37 4.04 14.34
CA PRO A 94 4.30 3.05 14.45
C PRO A 94 4.08 2.31 13.13
N VAL A 95 3.84 1.00 13.20
CA VAL A 95 3.54 0.15 12.04
C VAL A 95 2.28 -0.64 12.31
N ILE A 96 1.29 -0.52 11.44
CA ILE A 96 0.02 -1.21 11.61
C ILE A 96 -0.08 -2.36 10.61
N PHE A 97 -0.36 -3.56 11.12
CA PHE A 97 -0.70 -4.72 10.32
C PHE A 97 -2.21 -4.94 10.33
N GLY A 98 -2.84 -4.67 9.19
CA GLY A 98 -4.26 -4.96 8.97
C GLY A 98 -4.45 -6.22 8.13
N ARG A 99 -5.13 -7.23 8.69
CA ARG A 99 -5.54 -8.44 7.98
C ARG A 99 -7.05 -8.52 7.90
N ALA A 100 -7.56 -8.82 6.70
CA ALA A 100 -8.96 -9.15 6.46
C ALA A 100 -9.97 -8.13 7.02
N ALA A 101 -9.65 -6.83 6.95
CA ALA A 101 -10.52 -5.76 7.44
C ALA A 101 -11.95 -5.88 6.87
N GLY A 102 -12.94 -5.81 7.75
CA GLY A 102 -14.36 -5.96 7.47
C GLY A 102 -14.84 -7.41 7.34
N ARG A 103 -13.98 -8.42 7.50
CA ARG A 103 -14.34 -9.85 7.43
C ARG A 103 -14.39 -10.49 8.82
N PRO A 104 -15.04 -11.66 8.97
CA PRO A 104 -15.07 -12.37 10.26
C PRO A 104 -13.69 -12.75 10.83
N ASP A 105 -12.67 -12.90 9.99
CA ASP A 105 -11.29 -13.20 10.38
C ASP A 105 -10.39 -11.94 10.45
N GLU A 106 -11.00 -10.76 10.65
CA GLU A 106 -10.28 -9.48 10.83
C GLU A 106 -9.28 -9.58 11.98
N ARG A 107 -8.05 -9.12 11.74
CA ARG A 107 -7.02 -8.97 12.77
C ARG A 107 -6.23 -7.69 12.52
N ILE A 108 -6.15 -6.85 13.55
CA ILE A 108 -5.40 -5.60 13.53
C ILE A 108 -4.35 -5.65 14.65
N ASP A 109 -3.08 -5.50 14.29
CA ASP A 109 -1.96 -5.38 15.23
C ASP A 109 -1.25 -4.04 14.98
N VAL A 110 -0.79 -3.37 16.04
CA VAL A 110 -0.05 -2.09 16.02
C VAL A 110 1.29 -2.28 16.71
#